data_AF-A0A838KX74-F1
#
_entry.id   AF-A0A838KX74-F1
#
_cell.length_a   1.000
_cell.length_b   1.000
_cell.length_c   1.000
_cell.angle_alpha   90.00
_cell.angle_beta   90.00
_cell.angle_gamma   90.00
#
_symmetry.space_group_name_H-M   'P 1'
#
loop_
_entity.id
_entity.type
_entity.pdbx_description
1 polymer ?
#
loop_
_entity_poly.entity_id
_entity_poly.type
_entity_poly.pdbx_seq_one_letter_code
_entity_poly.pdbx_strand_id
1 'polypeptide(L)' 'MDLGYTETGAIHSENGFGTKAPGTFVAGDARLGADLIVTAIAEGRKAARQADEYLMGQSLLPG' A
#
# COMPACT_ATOMS: atom_id res chain seq x y z
N MET A 1 -4.33 -13.16 -9.57
CA MET A 1 -4.40 -11.74 -9.99
C MET A 1 -2.96 -11.30 -10.23
N ASP A 2 -2.61 -10.78 -11.40
CA ASP A 2 -1.26 -10.28 -11.66
C ASP A 2 -1.16 -8.83 -11.15
N LEU A 3 -0.50 -8.65 -10.00
CA LEU A 3 -0.30 -7.34 -9.37
C LEU A 3 1.07 -6.73 -9.71
N GLY A 4 1.95 -7.47 -10.38
CA GLY A 4 3.37 -7.14 -10.49
C GLY A 4 4.13 -7.46 -9.20
N TYR A 5 5.27 -8.14 -9.34
CA TYR A 5 6.14 -8.50 -8.22
C TYR A 5 7.56 -8.01 -8.49
N THR A 6 8.26 -7.63 -7.43
CA THR A 6 9.70 -7.33 -7.47
C THR A 6 10.51 -8.62 -7.60
N GLU A 7 11.82 -8.50 -7.86
CA GLU A 7 12.74 -9.65 -7.88
C GLU A 7 12.77 -10.44 -6.56
N THR A 8 12.42 -9.78 -5.44
CA THR A 8 12.35 -10.38 -4.10
C THR A 8 10.98 -10.97 -3.77
N GLY A 9 10.01 -10.89 -4.69
CA GLY A 9 8.65 -11.43 -4.51
C GLY A 9 7.69 -10.52 -3.75
N ALA A 10 8.09 -9.30 -3.40
CA ALA A 10 7.19 -8.30 -2.86
C ALA A 10 6.26 -7.77 -3.96
N ILE A 11 5.06 -7.32 -3.59
CA ILE A 11 4.11 -6.73 -4.55
C ILE A 11 4.58 -5.31 -4.88
N HIS A 12 4.70 -5.03 -6.18
CA HIS A 12 5.08 -3.70 -6.66
C HIS A 12 3.96 -2.69 -6.37
N SER A 13 4.32 -1.52 -5.85
CA SER A 13 3.39 -0.42 -5.63
C SER A 13 3.64 0.75 -6.57
N GLU A 14 2.57 1.43 -6.97
CA GLU A 14 2.55 2.58 -7.87
C GLU A 14 1.94 3.78 -7.16
N ASN A 15 2.52 4.97 -7.37
CA ASN A 15 2.01 6.24 -6.83
C ASN A 15 1.67 6.16 -5.32
N GLY A 16 2.60 5.63 -4.54
CA GLY A 16 2.40 5.34 -3.11
C GLY A 16 2.11 3.87 -2.86
N PHE A 17 0.93 3.59 -2.32
CA PHE A 17 0.47 2.27 -1.88
C PHE A 17 -0.47 1.58 -2.87
N GLY A 18 -0.80 2.23 -3.99
CA GLY A 18 -1.60 1.61 -5.05
C GLY A 18 -0.85 0.44 -5.70
N THR A 19 -1.57 -0.50 -6.30
CA THR A 19 -0.99 -1.57 -7.11
C THR A 19 -1.42 -1.40 -8.57
N LYS A 20 -0.88 -2.24 -9.47
CA LYS A 20 -1.31 -2.31 -10.87
C LYS A 20 -2.82 -2.55 -11.05
N ALA A 21 -3.47 -3.18 -10.06
CA ALA A 21 -4.90 -3.39 -10.06
C ALA A 21 -5.63 -2.15 -9.49
N PRO A 22 -6.55 -1.51 -10.25
CA PRO A 22 -7.31 -0.37 -9.76
C PRO A 22 -8.05 -0.66 -8.46
N GLY A 23 -8.00 0.26 -7.51
CA GLY A 23 -8.64 0.14 -6.19
C GLY A 23 -8.00 -0.91 -5.27
N THR A 24 -6.85 -1.48 -5.64
CA THR A 24 -6.11 -2.44 -4.81
C THR A 24 -4.84 -1.79 -4.29
N PHE A 25 -4.60 -1.90 -2.99
CA PHE A 25 -3.49 -1.27 -2.28
C PHE A 25 -2.65 -2.32 -1.55
N VAL A 26 -1.37 -2.04 -1.35
CA VAL A 26 -0.41 -2.90 -0.65
C VAL A 26 0.39 -2.10 0.37
N ALA A 27 0.68 -2.71 1.54
CA ALA A 27 1.47 -2.13 2.61
C ALA A 27 2.18 -3.22 3.41
N GLY A 28 3.15 -2.82 4.23
CA GLY A 28 3.89 -3.68 5.16
C GLY A 28 4.73 -4.71 4.42
N ASP A 29 4.91 -5.87 5.04
CA ASP A 29 5.81 -6.91 4.52
C ASP A 29 5.43 -7.40 3.12
N ALA A 30 4.16 -7.30 2.73
CA ALA A 30 3.73 -7.63 1.37
C ALA A 30 4.30 -6.67 0.31
N ARG A 31 4.61 -5.42 0.69
CA ARG A 31 5.17 -4.37 -0.18
C ARG A 31 6.68 -4.25 -0.06
N LEU A 32 7.21 -4.37 1.17
CA LEU A 32 8.62 -4.12 1.48
C LEU A 32 9.46 -5.40 1.59
N GLY A 33 8.84 -6.56 1.83
CA GLY A 33 9.52 -7.73 2.40
C GLY A 33 9.58 -7.67 3.93
N ALA A 34 10.16 -8.69 4.56
CA ALA A 34 10.17 -8.83 6.03
C ALA A 34 10.78 -7.60 6.74
N ASP A 35 10.03 -7.00 7.66
CA ASP A 35 10.45 -5.81 8.42
C ASP A 35 9.81 -5.82 9.83
N LEU A 36 9.89 -4.69 10.54
CA LEU A 36 9.32 -4.49 11.86
C LEU A 36 7.81 -4.25 11.81
N ILE A 37 7.11 -4.71 12.85
CA ILE A 37 5.68 -4.47 13.06
C ILE A 37 5.33 -2.98 12.98
N VAL A 38 6.18 -2.10 13.51
CA VAL A 38 5.94 -0.65 13.49
C VAL A 38 5.97 -0.08 12.07
N THR A 39 6.81 -0.62 11.17
CA THR A 39 6.81 -0.24 9.76
C THR A 39 5.50 -0.65 9.11
N ALA A 40 5.05 -1.89 9.34
CA ALA A 40 3.77 -2.37 8.81
C ALA A 40 2.58 -1.52 9.29
N ILE A 41 2.58 -1.07 10.56
CA ILE A 41 1.56 -0.15 11.08
C ILE A 41 1.63 1.21 10.38
N ALA A 42 2.83 1.77 10.22
CA ALA A 42 3.00 3.07 9.57
C ALA A 42 2.56 3.03 8.10
N GLU A 43 2.95 2.00 7.35
CA GLU A 43 2.51 1.79 5.97
C GLU A 43 1.01 1.54 5.88
N GLY A 44 0.45 0.72 6.77
CA GLY A 44 -0.98 0.44 6.81
C GLY A 44 -1.83 1.69 7.00
N ARG A 45 -1.39 2.63 7.86
CA ARG A 45 -2.09 3.91 8.05
C ARG A 45 -2.07 4.78 6.80
N LYS A 46 -0.94 4.84 6.10
CA LYS A 46 -0.81 5.61 4.86
C LYS A 46 -1.58 4.98 3.69
N ALA A 47 -1.57 3.65 3.60
CA ALA A 47 -2.39 2.92 2.63
C ALA A 47 -3.89 3.12 2.88
N ALA A 48 -4.32 3.11 4.14
CA ALA A 48 -5.71 3.42 4.50
C ALA A 48 -6.09 4.85 4.09
N ARG A 49 -5.21 5.83 4.32
CA ARG A 49 -5.40 7.20 3.83
C ARG A 49 -5.54 7.26 2.31
N GLN A 50 -4.66 6.60 1.57
CA GLN A 50 -4.74 6.61 0.10
C GLN A 50 -5.99 5.90 -0.42
N ALA A 51 -6.39 4.79 0.21
CA ALA A 51 -7.63 4.09 -0.12
C ALA A 51 -8.86 4.98 0.13
N ASP A 52 -8.87 5.73 1.23
CA ASP A 52 -9.91 6.71 1.54
C ASP A 52 -9.94 7.85 0.51
N GLU A 53 -8.78 8.42 0.14
CA GLU A 53 -8.69 9.44 -0.94
C GLU A 53 -9.19 8.90 -2.29
N TYR A 54 -8.87 7.64 -2.63
CA TYR A 54 -9.33 7.00 -3.86
C TYR A 54 -10.86 6.84 -3.89
N LEU A 55 -11.48 6.44 -2.77
CA LEU A 55 -12.91 6.20 -2.68
C LEU A 55 -13.72 7.51 -2.53
N MET A 56 -13.19 8.47 -1.78
CA MET A 56 -13.93 9.66 -1.33
C MET A 56 -13.49 10.95 -2.04
N GLY A 57 -12.39 10.92 -2.79
CA GLY A 57 -11.79 12.10 -3.46
C GLY A 57 -10.94 12.99 -2.55
N GLN A 58 -11.00 12.78 -1.23
CA GLN A 58 -10.18 13.42 -0.20
C GLN A 58 -10.17 12.55 1.06
N SER A 59 -9.17 12.73 1.94
CA SER A 59 -9.13 12.02 3.22
C SER A 59 -8.91 12.93 4.42
N LEU A 60 -9.64 12.62 5.48
CA LEU A 60 -9.48 13.22 6.80
C LEU A 60 -8.59 12.38 7.73
N LEU A 61 -8.11 11.22 7.28
CA LEU A 61 -7.20 10.38 8.05
C LEU A 61 -5.84 11.07 8.20
N PRO A 62 -5.12 10.96 9.33
CA PRO A 62 -3.81 11.61 9.49
C PRO A 62 -2.79 11.14 8.44
N GLY A 63 -1.89 12.05 8.03
CA GLY A 63 -0.74 11.78 7.16
C GLY A 63 0.48 11.26 7.91
#